data_AF-A0A7W0PNY3-F1
#
_entry.id   AF-A0A7W0PNY3-F1
#
_cell.length_a   1.000
_cell.length_b   1.000
_cell.length_c   1.000
_cell.angle_alpha   90.00
_cell.angle_beta   90.00
_cell.angle_gamma   90.00
#
_symmetry.space_group_name_H-M   'P 1'
#
loop_
_entity.id
_entity.type
_entity.pdbx_description
1 polymer ?
#
loop_
_entity_poly.entity_id
_entity_poly.type
_entity_poly.pdbx_seq_one_letter_code
_entity_poly.pdbx_strand_id
1 'polypeptide(L)' 'MTIPATGRVVPNGQGQDIVIERTFRAPIEDVWASIVDPERMNRWIGTWSGEAGNGKRVMFTM' A
#
# COMPACT_ATOMS: atom_id res chain seq x y z
N MET A 1 9.62 20.74 -14.16
CA MET A 1 10.11 19.37 -14.43
C MET A 1 9.09 18.42 -13.85
N THR A 2 8.55 17.50 -14.66
CA THR A 2 7.56 16.52 -14.18
C THR A 2 8.29 15.25 -13.78
N ILE A 3 8.00 14.73 -12.59
CA ILE A 3 8.56 13.45 -12.13
C ILE A 3 7.97 12.35 -13.04
N PRO A 4 8.80 11.54 -13.72
CA PRO A 4 8.29 10.44 -14.54
C PRO A 4 7.45 9.48 -13.70
N ALA A 5 6.33 9.03 -14.25
CA ALA A 5 5.54 7.98 -13.63
C ALA A 5 6.39 6.69 -13.52
N THR A 6 6.31 6.03 -12.38
CA THR A 6 7.10 4.83 -12.04
C THR A 6 6.23 3.58 -11.91
N GLY A 7 4.98 3.66 -12.35
CA GLY A 7 4.03 2.55 -12.44
C GLY A 7 3.40 2.49 -13.83
N ARG A 8 2.53 1.51 -14.05
CA ARG A 8 1.81 1.31 -15.32
C ARG A 8 0.33 1.07 -15.08
N VAL A 9 -0.49 1.45 -16.06
CA VAL A 9 -1.92 1.12 -16.08
C VAL A 9 -2.11 -0.16 -16.89
N VAL A 10 -2.81 -1.14 -16.32
CA VAL A 10 -3.06 -2.45 -16.95
C VAL A 10 -4.58 -2.68 -17.02
N PRO A 11 -5.14 -3.03 -18.19
CA PRO A 11 -6.56 -3.40 -18.28
C PRO A 11 -6.86 -4.63 -17.43
N ASN A 12 -8.01 -4.63 -16.75
CA ASN A 12 -8.56 -5.81 -16.10
C ASN A 12 -10.00 -6.05 -16.59
N GLY A 13 -10.58 -7.21 -16.28
CA GLY A 13 -11.91 -7.59 -16.76
C GLY A 13 -13.07 -6.70 -16.29
N GLN A 14 -12.80 -5.69 -15.45
CA GLN A 14 -13.78 -4.75 -14.88
C GLN A 14 -13.36 -3.26 -15.04
N GLY A 15 -12.24 -2.96 -15.72
CA GLY A 15 -11.65 -1.62 -15.75
C GLY A 15 -10.13 -1.61 -15.92
N GLN A 16 -9.45 -0.81 -15.10
CA GLN A 16 -8.01 -0.59 -15.17
C GLN A 16 -7.38 -0.65 -13.77
N ASP A 17 -6.23 -1.34 -13.66
CA ASP A 17 -5.40 -1.40 -12.47
C ASP A 17 -4.18 -0.49 -12.61
N ILE A 18 -3.82 0.18 -11.51
CA ILE A 18 -2.51 0.83 -11.38
C ILE A 18 -1.56 -0.17 -10.73
N VAL A 19 -0.52 -0.56 -11.47
CA VAL A 19 0.50 -1.50 -11.01
C VAL A 19 1.79 -0.75 -10.71
N ILE A 20 2.26 -0.87 -9.47
CA ILE A 20 3.52 -0.29 -8.99
C ILE A 20 4.41 -1.43 -8.50
N GLU A 21 5.52 -1.68 -9.20
CA GLU A 21 6.49 -2.72 -8.84
C GLU A 21 7.72 -2.07 -8.19
N ARG A 22 8.15 -2.60 -7.04
CA ARG A 22 9.31 -2.11 -6.27
C ARG A 22 10.10 -3.27 -5.69
N THR A 23 11.41 -3.11 -5.63
CA THR A 23 12.32 -4.05 -4.98
C THR A 23 12.92 -3.37 -3.75
N PHE A 24 12.78 -4.01 -2.59
CA PHE A 24 13.35 -3.54 -1.34
C PHE A 24 14.47 -4.49 -0.90
N ARG A 25 15.57 -3.91 -0.40
CA ARG A 25 16.63 -4.68 0.27
C ARG A 25 16.24 -4.90 1.73
N ALA A 26 15.14 -5.60 1.95
CA ALA A 26 14.59 -5.92 3.26
C ALA A 26 13.90 -7.29 3.23
N PRO A 27 13.83 -8.00 4.36
CA PRO A 27 13.02 -9.22 4.51
C PRO A 27 11.55 -8.96 4.19
N ILE A 28 10.84 -10.00 3.74
CA ILE A 28 9.42 -9.89 3.38
C ILE A 28 8.56 -9.52 4.59
N GLU A 29 8.93 -9.98 5.78
CA GLU A 29 8.24 -9.71 7.04
C GLU A 29 8.27 -8.21 7.38
N ASP A 30 9.40 -7.55 7.14
CA ASP A 30 9.55 -6.12 7.39
C ASP A 30 8.76 -5.27 6.39
N VAL A 31 8.77 -5.68 5.12
CA VAL A 31 7.96 -5.02 4.08
C VAL A 31 6.48 -5.21 4.37
N TRP A 32 6.06 -6.42 4.72
CA TRP A 32 4.67 -6.70 5.08
C TRP A 32 4.23 -5.90 6.31
N ALA A 33 5.04 -5.86 7.36
CA ALA A 33 4.77 -5.07 8.54
C ALA A 33 4.60 -3.57 8.21
N SER A 34 5.35 -3.01 7.25
CA SER A 34 5.15 -1.61 6.82
C SER A 34 3.80 -1.31 6.17
N ILE A 35 3.06 -2.35 5.76
CA ILE A 35 1.74 -2.28 5.12
C ILE A 35 0.62 -2.66 6.09
N VAL A 36 0.85 -3.57 7.04
CA VAL A 36 -0.22 -4.02 7.95
C VAL A 36 -0.15 -3.42 9.34
N ASP A 37 1.02 -2.99 9.83
CA ASP A 37 1.16 -2.37 11.15
C ASP A 37 0.85 -0.86 11.03
N PRO A 38 -0.15 -0.33 11.76
CA PRO A 38 -0.56 1.07 11.65
C PRO A 38 0.54 2.05 12.09
N GLU A 39 1.36 1.70 13.08
CA GLU A 39 2.47 2.57 13.52
C GLU A 39 3.60 2.61 12.48
N ARG A 40 3.83 1.51 11.77
CA ARG A 40 4.82 1.46 10.69
C ARG A 40 4.32 2.13 9.42
N MET A 41 3.05 1.95 9.06
CA MET A 41 2.44 2.59 7.89
C MET A 41 2.45 4.12 8.02
N ASN A 42 2.22 4.64 9.24
CA ASN A 42 2.18 6.08 9.53
C ASN A 42 3.44 6.82 9.10
N ARG A 43 4.57 6.11 8.99
CA ARG A 43 5.87 6.70 8.64
C ARG A 43 5.96 7.12 7.18
N TRP A 44 5.06 6.66 6.29
CA TRP A 44 5.22 6.88 4.85
C TRP A 44 3.95 7.27 4.08
N ILE A 45 2.75 6.95 4.54
CA ILE A 45 1.50 7.34 3.84
C ILE A 45 0.36 7.79 4.76
N GLY A 46 0.35 7.30 6.00
CA GLY A 46 -0.74 7.52 6.95
C GLY A 46 -0.95 6.28 7.82
N THR A 47 -1.91 6.35 8.74
CA THR A 47 -2.22 5.29 9.70
C THR A 47 -3.65 4.81 9.55
N TRP A 48 -4.01 3.76 10.28
CA TRP A 48 -5.38 3.27 10.35
C TRP A 48 -5.76 2.86 11.77
N SER A 49 -7.05 2.88 12.06
CA SER A 49 -7.64 2.43 13.33
C SER A 49 -8.80 1.46 13.09
N GLY A 50 -9.10 0.63 14.08
CA GLY A 50 -10.15 -0.40 14.01
C GLY A 50 -9.58 -1.83 14.15
N GLU A 51 -10.37 -2.82 13.74
CA GLU A 51 -9.96 -4.23 13.76
C GLU A 51 -9.61 -4.66 12.33
N ALA A 52 -8.39 -5.13 12.10
CA ALA A 52 -8.00 -5.69 10.81
C ALA A 52 -8.54 -7.12 10.63
N GLY A 53 -8.88 -7.48 9.39
CA GLY A 53 -9.30 -8.83 9.05
C GLY A 53 -10.34 -8.85 7.92
N ASN A 54 -10.56 -10.04 7.38
CA ASN A 54 -11.54 -10.23 6.31
C ASN A 54 -12.95 -9.83 6.78
N GLY A 55 -13.63 -8.99 6.00
CA GLY A 55 -14.98 -8.50 6.33
C GLY A 55 -15.01 -7.46 7.46
N LYS A 56 -13.87 -7.07 8.03
CA LYS A 56 -13.79 -5.99 9.03
C LYS A 56 -13.63 -4.64 8.35
N ARG A 57 -13.85 -3.57 9.11
CA ARG A 57 -13.71 -2.18 8.66
C ARG A 57 -12.64 -1.49 9.48
N VAL A 58 -11.83 -0.71 8.79
CA VAL A 58 -10.83 0.18 9.36
C VAL A 58 -11.06 1.61 8.88
N MET A 59 -10.67 2.58 9.68
CA MET A 59 -10.62 3.99 9.28
C MET A 59 -9.18 4.36 8.98
N PHE A 60 -8.92 4.85 7.76
CA PHE A 60 -7.60 5.34 7.35
C PHE A 60 -7.49 6.86 7.57
N THR A 61 -6.32 7.34 7.95
CA THR A 61 -6.03 8.75 8.19
C THR A 61 -4.63 9.08 7.68
N MET A 62 -4.53 10.11 6.84
CA MET A 62 -3.26 10.62 6.30
C MET A 62 -2.68 11.71 7.20
#